data_AF-A0A519RC53-F1
#
_entry.id   AF-A0A519RC53-F1
#
_cell.length_a   1.000
_cell.length_b   1.000
_cell.length_c   1.000
_cell.angle_alpha   90.00
_cell.angle_beta   90.00
_cell.angle_gamma   90.00
#
_symmetry.space_group_name_H-M   'P 1'
#
loop_
_entity.id
_entity.type
_entity.pdbx_description
1 polymer ?
#
loop_
_entity_poly.entity_id
_entity_poly.type
_entity_poly.pdbx_seq_one_letter_code
_entity_poly.pdbx_strand_id
1 'polypeptide(L)'
;MFEAILQGIGAGILFSFLTGPVFFSMIKTSIEKGFKAGFSLAIGVVFSDIIFIVLTLFSSQFVDYNAEYNQYISIIGGLFLFGIGLYYIFNKVKVNYDISETLKIRKRGYV
;
A
#
# COMPACT_ATOMS: atom_id res chain seq x y z
N MET A 1 -1.53 30.97 6.78
CA MET A 1 -2.78 30.27 6.38
C MET A 1 -2.78 29.92 4.90
N PHE A 2 -2.57 30.89 4.00
CA PHE A 2 -2.50 30.62 2.55
C PHE A 2 -1.38 29.64 2.16
N GLU A 3 -0.17 29.79 2.73
CA GLU A 3 0.94 28.85 2.49
C GLU A 3 0.58 27.41 2.91
N ALA A 4 0.00 27.22 4.09
CA ALA A 4 -0.40 25.89 4.58
C ALA A 4 -1.45 25.23 3.68
N ILE A 5 -2.40 26.00 3.14
CA ILE A 5 -3.39 25.52 2.17
C ILE A 5 -2.71 25.11 0.87
N LEU A 6 -1.80 25.95 0.35
CA LEU A 6 -1.08 25.67 -0.89
C LEU A 6 -0.16 24.44 -0.74
N GLN A 7 0.51 24.29 0.41
CA GLN A 7 1.35 23.14 0.72
C GLN A 7 0.51 21.87 0.91
N GLY A 8 -0.65 21.97 1.56
CA GLY A 8 -1.58 20.86 1.72
C GLY A 8 -2.15 20.37 0.39
N ILE A 9 -2.57 21.29 -0.49
CA ILE A 9 -3.03 20.95 -1.85
C ILE A 9 -1.88 20.36 -2.67
N GLY A 10 -0.69 20.98 -2.64
CA GLY A 10 0.49 20.50 -3.36
C GLY A 10 0.90 19.09 -2.92
N ALA A 11 0.98 18.84 -1.62
CA ALA A 11 1.27 17.53 -1.06
C ALA A 11 0.17 16.51 -1.41
N GLY A 12 -1.11 16.89 -1.30
CA GLY A 12 -2.23 16.02 -1.65
C GLY A 12 -2.23 15.59 -3.12
N ILE A 13 -1.91 16.51 -4.04
CA ILE A 13 -1.78 16.20 -5.46
C ILE A 13 -0.58 15.27 -5.70
N LEU A 14 0.58 15.55 -5.09
CA LEU A 14 1.77 14.70 -5.23
C LEU A 14 1.52 13.27 -4.71
N PHE A 15 0.90 13.13 -3.54
CA PHE A 15 0.57 11.82 -2.97
C PHE A 15 -0.49 11.07 -3.79
N SER A 16 -1.40 11.78 -4.46
CA SER A 16 -2.38 11.17 -5.37
C SER A 16 -1.72 10.58 -6.64
N PHE A 17 -0.62 11.18 -7.12
CA PHE A 17 0.16 10.66 -8.24
C PHE A 17 1.19 9.60 -7.84
N LEU A 18 1.53 9.48 -6.56
CA LEU A 18 2.28 8.34 -6.01
C LEU A 18 1.41 7.07 -5.99
N THR A 19 0.89 6.71 -7.17
CA THR A 19 0.15 5.47 -7.39
C THR A 19 1.15 4.33 -7.39
N GLY A 20 1.45 3.84 -6.19
CA GLY A 20 2.32 2.69 -5.98
C GLY A 20 1.73 1.38 -6.52
N PRO A 21 2.38 0.25 -6.21
CA PRO A 21 1.96 -1.10 -6.65
C PRO A 21 0.50 -1.44 -6.31
N VAL A 22 -0.05 -0.81 -5.27
CA VAL A 22 -1.42 -1.00 -4.78
C VAL A 22 -2.45 -0.50 -5.78
N PHE A 23 -2.20 0.62 -6.48
CA PHE A 23 -3.12 1.15 -7.47
C PHE A 23 -3.25 0.22 -8.69
N PHE A 24 -2.11 -0.24 -9.22
CA PHE A 24 -2.10 -1.24 -10.29
C PHE A 24 -2.74 -2.55 -9.86
N SER A 25 -2.52 -2.98 -8.62
CA SER A 25 -3.18 -4.17 -8.06
C SER A 25 -4.69 -3.99 -7.97
N MET A 26 -5.19 -2.79 -7.66
CA MET A 26 -6.61 -2.48 -7.65
C MET A 26 -7.21 -2.50 -9.06
N ILE A 27 -6.55 -1.89 -10.05
CA ILE A 27 -6.97 -1.95 -11.46
C ILE A 27 -7.02 -3.40 -11.92
N LYS A 28 -5.94 -4.17 -11.70
CA LYS A 28 -5.86 -5.59 -12.07
C LYS A 28 -6.99 -6.38 -11.44
N THR A 29 -7.20 -6.24 -10.14
CA THR A 29 -8.26 -6.94 -9.40
C THR A 29 -9.65 -6.56 -9.89
N SER A 30 -9.87 -5.28 -10.22
CA SER A 30 -11.15 -4.79 -10.76
C SER A 30 -11.45 -5.37 -12.14
N ILE A 31 -10.43 -5.53 -12.99
CA ILE A 31 -10.56 -6.11 -14.33
C ILE A 31 -10.75 -7.63 -14.24
N GLU A 32 -9.96 -8.33 -13.42
CA GLU A 32 -9.98 -9.80 -13.34
C GLU A 32 -11.18 -10.36 -12.55
N LYS A 33 -11.53 -9.72 -11.42
CA LYS A 33 -12.53 -10.23 -10.46
C LYS A 33 -13.78 -9.35 -10.37
N GLY A 34 -13.84 -8.27 -11.15
CA GLY A 34 -14.95 -7.33 -11.21
C GLY A 34 -14.91 -6.22 -10.15
N PHE A 35 -15.80 -5.23 -10.32
CA PHE A 35 -15.84 -4.01 -9.50
C PHE A 35 -15.93 -4.27 -7.99
N LYS A 36 -16.74 -5.25 -7.57
CA LYS A 36 -16.92 -5.58 -6.14
C LYS A 36 -15.61 -6.03 -5.48
N ALA A 37 -14.78 -6.78 -6.19
CA ALA A 37 -13.50 -7.26 -5.68
C ALA A 37 -12.48 -6.11 -5.58
N GLY A 38 -12.41 -5.24 -6.59
CA GLY A 38 -11.59 -4.02 -6.55
C GLY A 38 -11.99 -3.07 -5.43
N PHE A 39 -13.29 -2.86 -5.22
CA PHE A 39 -13.83 -2.00 -4.16
C PHE A 39 -13.50 -2.54 -2.76
N SER A 40 -13.59 -3.86 -2.56
CA SER A 40 -13.17 -4.50 -1.30
C SER A 40 -11.68 -4.30 -1.02
N LEU A 41 -10.83 -4.35 -2.05
CA LEU A 41 -9.39 -4.08 -1.91
C LEU A 41 -9.13 -2.62 -1.54
N ALA A 42 -9.83 -1.67 -2.19
CA ALA A 42 -9.72 -0.25 -1.86
C ALA A 42 -10.10 0.05 -0.41
N ILE A 43 -11.20 -0.54 0.08
CA ILE A 43 -11.61 -0.41 1.50
C ILE A 43 -10.54 -0.98 2.42
N GLY A 44 -9.98 -2.14 2.10
CA GLY A 44 -8.93 -2.76 2.91
C GLY A 44 -7.69 -1.86 3.05
N VAL A 45 -7.27 -1.21 1.96
CA VAL A 45 -6.14 -0.27 1.97
C VAL A 45 -6.44 0.94 2.85
N VAL A 46 -7.59 1.59 2.64
CA VAL A 46 -7.99 2.75 3.45
C VAL A 46 -8.10 2.40 4.92
N PHE A 47 -8.64 1.22 5.24
CA PHE A 47 -8.75 0.75 6.62
C PHE A 47 -7.38 0.52 7.26
N SER A 48 -6.43 -0.07 6.51
CA SER A 48 -5.04 -0.23 6.95
C SER A 48 -4.37 1.12 7.23
N ASP A 49 -4.55 2.10 6.35
CA ASP A 49 -3.97 3.43 6.52
C ASP A 49 -4.52 4.15 7.75
N ILE A 50 -5.85 4.08 7.98
CA ILE A 50 -6.49 4.63 9.17
C ILE A 50 -5.92 3.99 10.45
N ILE A 51 -5.81 2.66 10.47
CA ILE A 51 -5.23 1.94 11.61
C ILE A 51 -3.80 2.43 11.86
N PHE A 52 -2.97 2.51 10.82
CA PHE A 52 -1.59 2.98 10.94
C PHE A 52 -1.49 4.39 11.50
N ILE A 53 -2.33 5.33 11.01
CA ILE A 53 -2.36 6.70 11.50
C ILE A 53 -2.77 6.75 12.98
N VAL A 54 -3.82 6.01 13.36
CA VAL A 54 -4.29 5.96 14.76
C VAL A 54 -3.22 5.39 15.68
N LEU A 55 -2.59 4.27 15.30
CA LEU A 55 -1.49 3.67 16.05
C LEU A 55 -0.30 4.62 16.19
N THR A 56 0.04 5.34 15.13
CA THR A 56 1.15 6.30 15.15
C THR A 56 0.85 7.46 16.09
N LEU A 57 -0.37 8.02 16.03
CA LEU A 57 -0.79 9.10 16.91
C LEU A 57 -0.81 8.66 18.38
N PHE A 58 -1.31 7.46 18.66
CA PHE A 58 -1.32 6.90 20.01
C PHE A 58 0.11 6.62 20.50
N SER A 59 0.93 5.94 19.70
CA SER A 59 2.32 5.61 20.03
C SER A 59 3.18 6.86 20.26
N SER A 60 2.94 7.94 19.53
CA SER A 60 3.69 9.20 19.70
C SER A 60 3.53 9.81 21.09
N GLN A 61 2.50 9.44 21.86
CA GLN A 61 2.27 9.92 23.21
C GLN A 61 3.04 9.12 24.29
N PHE A 62 3.44 7.89 23.98
CA PHE A 62 4.14 6.98 24.90
C PHE A 62 5.65 6.88 24.64
N VAL A 63 6.11 7.36 23.48
CA VAL A 63 7.52 7.28 23.08
C VAL A 63 8.19 8.61 23.36
N ASP A 64 9.07 8.65 24.35
CA ASP A 64 9.96 9.79 24.57
C ASP A 64 10.95 9.87 23.40
N TYR A 65 11.03 11.06 22.80
CA TYR A 65 11.90 11.32 21.66
C TYR A 65 13.36 11.35 22.09
N ASN A 66 14.00 10.17 22.11
CA ASN A 66 15.43 10.03 22.35
C ASN A 66 16.19 9.95 21.02
N ALA A 67 17.22 10.79 20.88
CA ALA A 67 18.02 10.87 19.66
C ALA A 67 18.69 9.54 19.28
N GLU A 68 19.10 8.74 20.27
CA GLU A 68 19.68 7.42 20.05
C GLU A 68 18.68 6.44 19.43
N TYR A 69 17.42 6.45 19.88
CA TYR A 69 16.38 5.55 19.37
C TYR A 69 16.09 5.78 17.88
N ASN A 70 16.11 7.04 17.45
CA ASN A 70 15.93 7.41 16.05
C ASN A 70 17.07 6.88 15.16
N GLN A 71 18.31 6.91 15.65
CA GLN A 71 19.47 6.38 14.92
C GLN A 71 19.36 4.85 14.74
N TYR A 72 19.00 4.11 15.80
CA TYR A 72 18.81 2.66 15.71
C TYR A 72 17.68 2.27 14.75
N ILE A 73 16.51 2.93 14.84
CA ILE A 73 15.38 2.68 13.92
C ILE A 73 15.79 2.97 12.47
N SER A 74 16.47 4.09 12.23
CA SER A 74 16.87 4.49 10.89
C SER A 74 17.82 3.49 10.24
N ILE A 75 18.80 2.98 11.00
CA ILE A 75 19.75 1.97 10.52
C ILE A 75 19.04 0.64 10.25
N ILE A 76 18.20 0.17 11.19
CA ILE A 76 17.49 -1.10 11.05
C ILE A 76 16.50 -1.05 9.88
N GLY A 77 15.69 0.01 9.80
CA GLY A 77 14.73 0.22 8.72
C GLY A 77 15.40 0.37 7.37
N GLY A 78 16.50 1.13 7.31
CA GLY A 78 17.30 1.28 6.09
C GLY A 78 17.90 -0.05 5.62
N LEU A 79 18.48 -0.84 6.53
CA LEU A 79 19.05 -2.15 6.20
C LEU A 79 17.96 -3.13 5.72
N PHE A 80 16.79 -3.11 6.35
CA PHE A 80 15.64 -3.93 5.96
C PHE A 80 15.15 -3.58 4.55
N LEU A 81 14.95 -2.29 4.25
CA LEU A 81 14.55 -1.83 2.92
C LEU A 81 15.61 -2.14 1.87
N PHE A 82 16.90 -2.00 2.21
CA PHE A 82 17.99 -2.34 1.32
C PHE A 82 18.03 -3.84 1.00
N GLY A 83 17.81 -4.70 2.00
CA GLY A 83 17.71 -6.15 1.83
C GLY A 83 16.55 -6.56 0.93
N ILE A 84 15.37 -5.95 1.11
CA ILE A 84 14.20 -6.18 0.24
C ILE A 84 14.49 -5.71 -1.19
N GLY A 85 15.10 -4.54 -1.35
CA GLY A 85 15.48 -4.00 -2.65
C GLY A 85 16.43 -4.94 -3.40
N LEU A 86 17.49 -5.41 -2.73
CA LEU A 86 18.41 -6.40 -3.28
C LEU A 86 17.69 -7.69 -3.65
N TYR A 87 16.83 -8.20 -2.76
CA TYR A 87 16.06 -9.42 -3.02
C TYR A 87 15.23 -9.30 -4.32
N TYR A 88 14.53 -8.20 -4.53
CA TYR A 88 13.72 -7.98 -5.74
C TYR A 88 14.57 -7.81 -7.01
N ILE A 89 15.78 -7.26 -6.91
CA ILE A 89 16.70 -7.13 -8.05
C ILE A 89 17.22 -8.50 -8.49
N PHE A 90 17.58 -9.38 -7.55
CA PHE A 90 18.16 -10.69 -7.86
C PHE A 90 17.12 -11.77 -8.15
N ASN A 91 15.97 -11.75 -7.47
CA ASN A 91 14.90 -12.72 -7.68
C ASN A 91 13.86 -12.17 -8.65
N LYS A 92 13.98 -12.53 -9.94
CA LYS A 92 12.89 -12.36 -10.90
C LYS A 92 11.66 -13.09 -10.37
N VAL A 93 10.64 -12.32 -9.97
CA VAL A 93 9.33 -12.85 -9.59
C VAL A 93 8.76 -13.59 -10.80
N LYS A 94 8.82 -14.93 -10.79
CA LYS A 94 8.14 -15.77 -11.78
C LYS A 94 6.65 -15.71 -11.46
N VAL A 95 5.93 -14.81 -12.13
CA VAL A 95 4.47 -14.78 -12.06
C VAL A 95 3.96 -15.98 -12.87
N ASN A 96 3.71 -17.10 -12.19
CA ASN A 96 2.94 -18.18 -12.76
C ASN A 96 1.49 -17.72 -12.80
N TYR A 97 1.05 -17.26 -13.98
CA TYR A 97 -0.37 -17.08 -14.25
C TYR A 97 -0.97 -18.48 -14.34
N ASP A 98 -1.58 -18.94 -13.25
CA ASP A 98 -2.35 -20.18 -13.28
C ASP A 98 -3.65 -19.91 -14.05
N ILE A 99 -3.62 -20.20 -15.34
CA ILE A 99 -4.74 -20.00 -16.29
C ILE A 99 -5.98 -20.78 -15.81
N SER A 100 -5.83 -21.76 -14.92
CA SER A 100 -6.93 -22.58 -14.38
C SER A 100 -7.93 -21.79 -13.51
N GLU A 101 -7.56 -20.67 -12.87
CA GLU A 101 -8.51 -19.85 -12.12
C GLU A 101 -9.40 -18.97 -13.02
N THR A 102 -8.90 -18.58 -14.20
CA THR A 102 -9.67 -17.73 -15.15
C THR A 102 -10.84 -18.46 -15.82
N LEU A 103 -10.92 -19.79 -15.70
CA LEU A 103 -11.96 -20.63 -16.28
C LEU A 103 -13.02 -21.13 -15.30
N LYS A 104 -13.13 -20.57 -14.07
CA LYS A 104 -14.37 -20.70 -13.29
C LYS A 104 -15.44 -19.73 -13.83
N ILE A 105 -15.84 -19.93 -15.08
CA ILE A 105 -17.10 -19.39 -15.61
C ILE A 105 -18.20 -20.03 -14.75
N ARG A 106 -18.75 -19.24 -13.82
CA ARG A 106 -19.89 -19.65 -12.98
C ARG A 106 -21.09 -19.87 -13.89
N LYS A 107 -21.29 -21.11 -14.36
CA LYS A 107 -22.51 -21.60 -14.99
C LYS A 107 -23.67 -21.66 -13.98
N ARG A 108 -24.05 -20.54 -13.37
CA ARG A 108 -25.38 -20.40 -12.76
C ARG A 108 -26.06 -19.21 -13.39
N GLY A 109 -27.06 -19.56 -14.18
CA GLY A 109 -27.89 -18.70 -15.00
C GLY A 109 -28.35 -17.46 -14.26
N TYR A 110 -28.37 -16.37 -15.01
CA TYR A 110 -29.38 -15.35 -14.86
C TYR A 110 -30.69 -15.94 -15.37
N VAL A 111 -31.52 -16.42 -14.43
CA VAL A 111 -32.97 -16.33 -14.47
C VAL A 111 -33.36 -15.65 -13.17
#